data_AF-A0A7C6TZN5-F1
#
_entry.id   AF-A0A7C6TZN5-F1
#
_cell.length_a   1.000
_cell.length_b   1.000
_cell.length_c   1.000
_cell.angle_alpha   90.00
_cell.angle_beta   90.00
_cell.angle_gamma   90.00
#
_symmetry.space_group_name_H-M   'P 1'
#
loop_
_entity.id
_entity.type
_entity.pdbx_description
1 polymer ?
#
loop_
_entity_poly.entity_id
_entity_poly.type
_entity_poly.pdbx_seq_one_letter_code
_entity_poly.pdbx_strand_id
1 'polypeptide(L)'
;MFKYNWQRRVVAATPLIALLIYLFLGFVFDLWHPGWLVFLLIPAVPFLVGLKQIRLTFPLLVFVAYIIIGFMGYWHPGWIIFLLVPIQNVLFPPKSIKKYIKKETQDKQNKPNDYMDAEIEE
;
A
#
# COMPACT_ATOMS: atom_id res chain seq x y z
N MET A 1 10.97 12.99 24.97
CA MET A 1 12.39 12.70 24.71
C MET A 1 12.52 12.06 23.33
N PHE A 2 12.87 12.83 22.30
CA PHE A 2 13.08 12.29 20.95
C PHE A 2 14.33 11.39 20.98
N LYS A 3 14.14 10.06 21.05
CA LYS A 3 15.23 9.09 20.86
C LYS A 3 15.78 9.28 19.45
N TYR A 4 16.91 9.97 19.35
CA TYR A 4 17.59 10.23 18.11
C TYR A 4 18.33 8.96 17.67
N ASN A 5 17.57 7.97 17.16
CA ASN A 5 18.17 6.79 16.57
C ASN A 5 18.75 7.17 15.19
N TRP A 6 20.03 6.86 14.98
CA TRP A 6 20.77 7.03 13.71
C TRP A 6 19.96 6.59 12.48
N GLN A 7 19.14 5.57 12.66
CA GLN A 7 18.09 5.08 11.76
C GLN A 7 17.25 6.19 11.08
N ARG A 8 16.83 7.21 11.84
CA ARG A 8 16.03 8.32 11.32
C ARG A 8 16.83 9.28 10.43
N ARG A 9 18.12 9.46 10.71
CA ARG A 9 19.01 10.27 9.84
C ARG A 9 19.17 9.60 8.48
N VAL A 10 19.37 8.28 8.49
CA VAL A 10 19.50 7.49 7.27
C VAL A 10 18.22 7.57 6.43
N VAL A 11 17.05 7.39 7.05
CA VAL A 11 15.75 7.53 6.37
C VAL A 11 15.57 8.95 5.80
N ALA A 12 15.92 9.99 6.56
CA ALA A 12 15.79 11.38 6.10
C ALA A 12 16.74 11.72 4.93
N ALA A 13 17.94 11.11 4.91
CA ALA A 13 18.91 11.29 3.82
C ALA A 13 18.64 10.39 2.61
N THR A 14 17.80 9.37 2.74
CA THR A 14 17.49 8.40 1.67
C THR A 14 17.02 9.05 0.36
N PRO A 15 16.11 10.03 0.32
CA PRO A 15 15.69 10.65 -0.94
C PRO A 15 16.85 11.36 -1.68
N LEU A 16 17.76 12.01 -0.95
CA LEU A 16 18.94 12.64 -1.55
C LEU A 16 19.91 11.59 -2.10
N ILE A 17 20.17 10.53 -1.34
CA ILE A 17 21.02 9.42 -1.77
C ILE A 17 20.43 8.72 -3.00
N ALA A 18 19.12 8.45 -2.99
CA ALA A 18 18.42 7.83 -4.12
C ALA A 18 18.47 8.70 -5.38
N LEU A 19 18.32 10.01 -5.24
CA LEU A 19 18.43 10.95 -6.35
C LEU A 19 19.86 10.96 -6.93
N LEU A 20 20.89 11.02 -6.09
CA LEU A 20 22.28 10.95 -6.55
C LEU A 20 22.57 9.66 -7.33
N ILE A 21 22.11 8.52 -6.81
CA ILE A 21 22.26 7.22 -7.47
C ILE A 21 21.49 7.21 -8.80
N TYR A 22 20.25 7.70 -8.83
CA TYR A 22 19.46 7.79 -10.06
C TYR A 22 20.16 8.62 -11.14
N LEU A 23 20.66 9.80 -10.77
CA LEU A 23 21.37 10.70 -11.66
C LEU A 23 22.67 10.06 -12.19
N PHE A 24 23.40 9.37 -11.31
CA PHE A 24 24.61 8.65 -11.67
C PHE A 24 24.31 7.50 -12.66
N LEU A 25 23.26 6.71 -12.42
CA LEU A 25 22.82 5.65 -13.33
C LEU A 25 22.35 6.20 -14.68
N GLY A 26 21.65 7.34 -14.67
CA GLY A 26 21.20 8.03 -15.88
C GLY A 26 22.36 8.55 -16.72
N PHE A 27 23.36 9.19 -16.13
CA PHE A 27 24.47 9.76 -16.90
C PHE A 27 25.54 8.75 -17.31
N VAL A 28 25.82 7.74 -16.50
CA VAL A 28 26.89 6.77 -16.79
C VAL A 28 26.41 5.64 -17.68
N PHE A 29 25.16 5.21 -17.50
CA PHE A 29 24.64 4.03 -18.20
C PHE A 29 23.46 4.33 -19.14
N ASP A 30 22.94 5.56 -19.19
CA ASP A 30 21.70 5.91 -19.93
C ASP A 30 20.45 5.13 -19.45
N LEU A 31 20.51 4.53 -18.25
CA LEU A 31 19.42 3.77 -17.62
C LEU A 31 18.38 4.71 -16.98
N TRP A 32 17.88 5.71 -17.70
CA TRP A 32 16.82 6.62 -17.22
C TRP A 32 15.49 5.90 -16.96
N HIS A 33 15.18 4.93 -17.82
CA HIS A 33 13.93 4.19 -17.82
C HIS A 33 13.81 3.10 -16.76
N PRO A 34 14.86 2.34 -16.42
CA PRO A 34 14.82 1.45 -15.24
C PRO A 34 15.38 2.12 -13.98
N GLY A 35 16.11 3.24 -14.10
CA GLY A 35 16.78 3.88 -12.97
C GLY A 35 15.84 4.37 -11.87
N TRP A 36 14.58 4.68 -12.18
CA TRP A 36 13.60 5.13 -11.18
C TRP A 36 13.31 4.06 -10.11
N LEU A 37 13.66 2.80 -10.36
CA LEU A 37 13.64 1.71 -9.37
C LEU A 37 14.39 2.08 -8.08
N VAL A 38 15.44 2.90 -8.19
CA VAL A 38 16.22 3.38 -7.04
C VAL A 38 15.36 4.16 -6.04
N PHE A 39 14.30 4.84 -6.49
CA PHE A 39 13.40 5.56 -5.59
C PHE A 39 12.56 4.64 -4.70
N LEU A 40 12.41 3.36 -5.06
CA LEU A 40 11.75 2.36 -4.21
C LEU A 40 12.55 2.04 -2.96
N LEU A 41 13.83 2.41 -2.94
CA LEU A 41 14.65 2.36 -1.74
C LEU A 41 14.12 3.31 -0.65
N ILE A 42 13.46 4.43 -1.03
CA ILE A 42 12.89 5.40 -0.09
C ILE A 42 11.87 4.76 0.87
N PRO A 43 10.81 4.10 0.38
CA PRO A 43 9.92 3.37 1.27
C PRO A 43 10.57 2.13 1.88
N ALA A 44 11.59 1.51 1.25
CA ALA A 44 12.22 0.28 1.74
C ALA A 44 13.17 0.47 2.94
N VAL A 45 13.96 1.55 2.98
CA VAL A 45 14.95 1.80 4.05
C VAL A 45 14.36 1.80 5.46
N PRO A 46 13.19 2.43 5.73
CA PRO A 46 12.54 2.35 7.04
C PRO A 46 12.26 0.92 7.52
N PHE A 47 11.97 -0.01 6.59
CA PHE A 47 11.76 -1.42 6.91
C PHE A 47 13.08 -2.15 7.14
N LEU A 48 14.09 -1.91 6.29
CA LEU A 48 15.44 -2.50 6.41
C LEU A 48 16.09 -2.15 7.75
N VAL A 49 15.93 -0.89 8.15
CA VAL A 49 16.49 -0.36 9.38
C VAL A 49 15.69 -0.83 10.60
N GLY A 50 14.56 -1.51 10.43
CA GLY A 50 13.78 -2.08 11.53
C GLY A 50 12.88 -1.07 12.26
N LEU A 51 12.62 0.10 11.67
CA LEU A 51 11.68 1.08 12.22
C LEU A 51 10.22 0.62 12.05
N LYS A 52 9.96 -0.26 11.08
CA LYS A 52 8.62 -0.77 10.79
C LYS A 52 8.70 -2.26 10.49
N GLN A 53 7.86 -3.07 11.14
CA GLN A 53 7.79 -4.50 10.89
C GLN A 53 7.29 -4.77 9.47
N ILE A 54 8.03 -5.59 8.72
CA ILE A 54 7.61 -6.06 7.39
C ILE A 54 6.43 -6.99 7.58
N ARG A 55 5.23 -6.51 7.31
CA ARG A 55 4.09 -7.38 6.98
C ARG A 55 4.15 -7.60 5.48
N LEU A 56 4.78 -8.70 5.08
CA LEU A 56 4.84 -9.12 3.69
C LEU A 56 3.41 -9.44 3.23
N THR A 57 2.71 -8.42 2.75
CA THR A 57 1.32 -8.52 2.34
C THR A 57 1.33 -8.80 0.83
N PHE A 58 0.31 -9.51 0.35
CA PHE A 58 0.08 -9.80 -1.08
C PHE A 58 0.47 -8.66 -2.07
N PRO A 59 0.15 -7.37 -1.85
CA PRO A 59 0.58 -6.27 -2.73
C PRO A 59 2.09 -6.09 -2.84
N LEU A 60 2.88 -6.41 -1.80
CA LEU A 60 4.34 -6.29 -1.87
C LEU A 60 4.95 -7.44 -2.70
N LEU A 61 4.35 -8.63 -2.65
CA LEU A 61 4.71 -9.74 -3.53
C LEU A 61 4.42 -9.40 -5.00
N VAL A 62 3.22 -8.90 -5.28
CA VAL A 62 2.79 -8.42 -6.60
C VAL A 62 3.73 -7.32 -7.11
N PHE A 63 4.15 -6.42 -6.22
CA PHE A 63 5.10 -5.37 -6.54
C PHE A 63 6.48 -5.93 -6.94
N VAL A 64 7.04 -6.88 -6.19
CA VAL A 64 8.32 -7.53 -6.57
C VAL A 64 8.19 -8.26 -7.92
N ALA A 65 7.09 -8.96 -8.17
CA ALA A 65 6.84 -9.61 -9.45
C ALA A 65 6.76 -8.61 -10.62
N TYR A 66 6.14 -7.45 -10.43
CA TYR A 66 6.08 -6.39 -11.42
C TYR A 66 7.47 -5.86 -11.80
N ILE A 67 8.36 -5.69 -10.82
CA ILE A 67 9.75 -5.22 -11.04
C ILE A 67 10.54 -6.19 -11.92
N ILE A 68 10.37 -7.50 -11.69
CA ILE A 68 11.03 -8.57 -12.46
C ILE A 68 10.56 -8.54 -13.92
N ILE A 69 9.25 -8.37 -14.14
CA ILE A 69 8.65 -8.26 -15.48
C ILE A 69 9.08 -6.95 -16.18
N GLY A 70 9.17 -5.87 -15.42
CA GLY A 70 9.67 -4.58 -15.90
C GLY A 70 11.11 -4.69 -16.42
N PHE A 71 11.97 -5.47 -15.75
CA PHE A 71 13.34 -5.68 -16.21
C PHE A 71 13.43 -6.38 -17.58
N MET A 72 12.43 -7.17 -17.97
CA MET A 72 12.29 -7.77 -19.30
C MET A 72 11.75 -6.80 -20.38
N GLY A 73 11.56 -5.52 -20.04
CA GLY A 73 11.06 -4.48 -20.96
C GLY A 73 9.53 -4.37 -20.97
N TYR A 74 8.82 -5.20 -20.23
CA TYR A 74 7.36 -5.26 -20.19
C TYR A 74 6.75 -4.29 -19.16
N TRP A 75 7.29 -3.07 -19.04
CA TRP A 75 6.82 -2.06 -18.10
C TRP A 75 5.36 -1.65 -18.32
N HIS A 76 4.96 -1.52 -19.60
CA HIS A 76 3.63 -1.14 -20.02
C HIS A 76 2.58 -2.24 -19.80
N PRO A 77 2.75 -3.47 -20.32
CA PRO A 77 1.76 -4.53 -20.09
C PRO A 77 1.79 -5.07 -18.66
N GLY A 78 2.91 -4.92 -17.93
CA GLY A 78 3.04 -5.38 -16.56
C GLY A 78 2.08 -4.71 -15.56
N TRP A 79 1.49 -3.56 -15.90
CA TRP A 79 0.50 -2.89 -15.03
C TRP A 79 -0.72 -3.74 -14.73
N ILE A 80 -1.05 -4.69 -15.61
CA ILE A 80 -2.18 -5.59 -15.41
C ILE A 80 -2.07 -6.40 -14.12
N ILE A 81 -0.85 -6.63 -13.64
CA ILE A 81 -0.58 -7.38 -12.42
C ILE A 81 -1.02 -6.63 -11.16
N PHE A 82 -1.11 -5.29 -11.21
CA PHE A 82 -1.66 -4.51 -10.10
C PHE A 82 -3.15 -4.76 -9.88
N LEU A 83 -3.89 -5.21 -10.90
CA LEU A 83 -5.30 -5.58 -10.76
C LEU A 83 -5.51 -6.82 -9.88
N LEU A 84 -4.48 -7.64 -9.62
CA LEU A 84 -4.62 -8.72 -8.63
C LEU A 84 -4.94 -8.20 -7.23
N VAL A 85 -4.49 -6.99 -6.88
CA VAL A 85 -4.71 -6.41 -5.55
C VAL A 85 -6.21 -6.16 -5.28
N PRO A 86 -6.96 -5.42 -6.13
CA PRO A 86 -8.39 -5.27 -5.95
C PRO A 86 -9.15 -6.60 -6.11
N ILE A 87 -8.75 -7.48 -7.04
CA ILE A 87 -9.37 -8.81 -7.19
C ILE A 87 -9.30 -9.59 -5.88
N GLN A 88 -8.14 -9.62 -5.23
CA GLN A 88 -7.98 -10.32 -3.95
C GLN A 88 -8.84 -9.70 -2.85
N ASN A 89 -8.97 -8.37 -2.81
CA ASN A 89 -9.79 -7.68 -1.83
C ASN A 89 -11.30 -7.92 -2.04
N VAL A 90 -11.73 -8.08 -3.30
CA VAL A 90 -13.12 -8.41 -3.66
C VAL A 90 -13.43 -9.88 -3.34
N LEU A 91 -12.51 -10.80 -3.65
CA LEU A 91 -12.71 -12.25 -3.45
C LEU A 91 -12.60 -12.66 -1.98
N PHE A 92 -11.76 -11.98 -1.21
CA PHE A 92 -11.55 -12.22 0.22
C PHE A 92 -11.85 -10.96 1.04
N PRO A 93 -13.14 -10.58 1.20
CA PRO A 93 -13.49 -9.42 1.98
C PRO A 93 -12.97 -9.57 3.42
N PRO A 94 -12.31 -8.54 3.98
CA PRO A 94 -11.73 -8.64 5.31
C PRO A 94 -12.81 -8.95 6.35
N LYS A 95 -12.53 -9.89 7.27
CA LYS A 95 -13.45 -10.35 8.34
C LYS A 95 -14.10 -9.20 9.14
N SER A 96 -13.45 -8.03 9.16
CA SER A 96 -13.94 -6.77 9.73
C SER A 96 -15.29 -6.34 9.14
N ILE A 97 -15.49 -6.45 7.82
CA ILE A 97 -16.72 -6.02 7.12
C ILE A 97 -17.93 -6.85 7.56
N LYS A 98 -17.76 -8.17 7.75
CA LYS A 98 -18.82 -9.04 8.28
C LYS A 98 -19.34 -8.57 9.64
N LYS A 99 -18.49 -7.99 10.49
CA LYS A 99 -18.88 -7.51 11.82
C LYS A 99 -19.73 -6.24 11.73
N TYR A 100 -19.41 -5.32 10.83
CA TYR A 100 -20.18 -4.09 10.61
C TYR A 100 -21.55 -4.38 9.99
N ILE A 101 -21.59 -5.22 8.94
CA ILE A 101 -22.86 -5.63 8.30
C ILE A 101 -23.78 -6.31 9.32
N LYS A 102 -23.26 -7.25 10.11
CA LYS A 102 -24.05 -7.94 11.15
C LYS A 102 -24.58 -6.98 12.22
N LYS A 103 -23.85 -5.91 12.54
CA LYS A 103 -24.25 -4.92 13.56
C LYS A 103 -25.36 -4.01 13.03
N GLU A 104 -25.27 -3.54 11.78
CA GLU A 104 -26.34 -2.77 11.13
C GLU A 104 -27.65 -3.54 11.00
N THR A 105 -27.59 -4.83 10.65
CA THR A 105 -28.80 -5.65 10.55
C THR A 105 -29.48 -5.86 11.90
N GLN A 106 -28.70 -5.98 12.98
CA GLN A 106 -29.21 -6.11 14.36
C GLN A 106 -29.80 -4.79 14.88
N ASP A 107 -29.18 -3.65 14.55
CA ASP A 107 -29.64 -2.33 14.99
C ASP A 107 -30.98 -1.94 14.35
N LYS A 108 -31.17 -2.25 13.05
CA LYS A 108 -32.47 -2.04 12.38
C LYS A 108 -33.59 -2.92 12.91
N GLN A 109 -33.28 -4.14 13.36
CA GLN A 109 -34.28 -5.08 13.87
C GLN A 109 -34.65 -4.81 15.34
N ASN A 110 -33.81 -4.10 16.08
CA ASN A 110 -34.04 -3.76 17.50
C ASN A 110 -34.60 -2.33 17.67
N LYS A 111 -34.94 -1.64 16.57
CA LYS A 111 -35.59 -0.35 16.60
C LYS A 111 -37.08 -0.57 16.92
N PRO A 112 -37.62 -0.10 18.07
CA PRO A 112 -39.03 -0.25 18.39
C PRO A 112 -39.89 0.43 17.31
N ASN A 113 -41.03 -0.18 17.00
CA ASN A 113 -42.00 0.20 15.95
C ASN A 113 -42.65 1.60 16.13
N ASP A 114 -42.19 2.37 17.10
CA ASP A 114 -42.76 3.65 17.60
C ASP A 114 -42.85 4.78 16.56
N TYR A 115 -42.34 4.59 15.35
CA TYR A 115 -42.37 5.60 14.29
C TYR A 115 -43.58 5.46 13.37
N MET A 116 -44.23 4.29 13.35
CA MET A 116 -45.45 4.10 12.56
C MET A 116 -46.68 4.63 13.30
N ASP A 117 -46.58 4.86 14.60
CA ASP A 117 -47.69 5.37 15.42
C ASP A 117 -47.73 6.92 15.44
N ALA A 118 -46.59 7.58 15.18
CA ALA A 118 -46.49 9.05 15.16
C ALA A 118 -47.03 9.72 13.89
N GLU A 119 -47.26 8.96 12.82
CA GLU A 119 -47.69 9.48 11.51
C GLU A 119 -49.19 9.20 11.23
N ILE A 120 -49.86 8.48 12.13
CA ILE A 120 -51.28 8.10 12.02
C ILE A 120 -52.20 9.03 12.86
N GLU A 121 -51.65 9.91 13.70
CA GLU A 121 -52.43 10.76 14.63
C GLU A 121 -52.71 12.21 14.15
N GLU A 122 -52.50 12.55 12.87
CA GLU A 122 -52.85 13.87 12.30
C GLU A 122 -54.16 13.84 11.48
#